data_AF-A0A810NQI2-F1
#
_entry.id   AF-A0A810NQI2-F1
#
_cell.length_a   1.000
_cell.length_b   1.000
_cell.length_c   1.000
_cell.angle_alpha   90.00
_cell.angle_beta   90.00
_cell.angle_gamma   90.00
#
_symmetry.space_group_name_H-M   'P 1'
#
loop_
_entity.id
_entity.type
_entity.pdbx_description
1 polymer ?
#
loop_
_entity_poly.entity_id
_entity_poly.type
_entity_poly.pdbx_seq_one_letter_code
_entity_poly.pdbx_strand_id
1 'polypeptide(L)'
;MADRRREHLIRLPLRHPAPDVVAECTRLREAGDWAGACRAAGLTPSLDLTEVRAEYGPAAGQIAADLRRLAPDLLRVYLPPDYLHRYHWTRVLVLTRQVHVHRPRGADFRREPDRLIELLDGPVLVLTGPASPDEQRGLHLGVTDASRLPHYWTPVPVWCWDAEAVAERRAAYESRALETLGDVGCLEDGPVSAHDLHPLVFGAVRPGQEQRPAPVSLDLPEVMVRCTGRWHRMRVGDGRLAALDHTPQQIRRELTLGALGGPVQGCAAVLRAWQTGHGRLPKRLRWQRTDLYRAARHGRTDVVTALLDAGFDPAVAEGSGGTLLHVLSHLDHEPLLPRLLAAGLPVNGADKEGCTPLHRAEEADARHLVAALLAAGADPDLLDRFGRLPAKLRPAPRYDAVAKIRSPLG
;
A
#
# COMPACT_ATOMS: atom_id res chain seq x y z
N MET A 1 -32.94 13.34 11.48
CA MET A 1 -31.84 14.29 11.14
C MET A 1 -30.56 13.94 11.91
N ALA A 2 -30.22 12.65 12.01
CA ALA A 2 -29.18 12.11 12.92
C ALA A 2 -28.28 11.06 12.26
N ASP A 3 -28.05 11.15 10.94
CA ASP A 3 -27.34 10.09 10.18
C ASP A 3 -26.35 10.64 9.15
N ARG A 4 -25.64 11.72 9.50
CA ARG A 4 -24.59 12.31 8.63
C ARG A 4 -23.31 12.73 9.35
N ARG A 5 -23.16 12.37 10.64
CA ARG A 5 -21.98 12.70 11.46
C ARG A 5 -21.17 11.48 11.91
N ARG A 6 -21.41 10.29 11.33
CA ARG A 6 -20.61 9.07 11.60
C ARG A 6 -19.55 8.77 10.53
N GLU A 7 -19.45 9.54 9.45
CA GLU A 7 -18.54 9.25 8.31
C GLU A 7 -17.13 9.83 8.44
N HIS A 8 -16.76 10.46 9.56
CA HIS A 8 -15.43 11.06 9.76
C HIS A 8 -14.65 10.49 10.94
N LEU A 9 -14.98 9.28 11.41
CA LEU A 9 -14.00 8.53 12.19
C LEU A 9 -12.84 8.19 11.26
N ILE A 10 -11.69 8.79 11.57
CA ILE A 10 -10.38 8.53 11.00
C ILE A 10 -10.18 7.02 11.06
N ARG A 11 -10.49 6.35 9.95
CA ARG A 11 -10.31 4.92 9.73
C ARG A 11 -8.80 4.70 9.71
N LEU A 12 -8.24 3.92 10.63
CA LEU A 12 -6.89 3.42 10.48
C LEU A 12 -6.92 2.45 9.29
N PRO A 13 -6.38 2.80 8.11
CA PRO A 13 -6.54 1.98 6.92
C PRO A 13 -5.52 0.85 7.03
N LEU A 14 -5.93 -0.29 7.57
CA LEU A 14 -5.11 -1.49 7.62
C LEU A 14 -4.65 -1.80 6.18
N ARG A 15 -3.33 -1.86 5.94
CA ARG A 15 -2.80 -2.42 4.69
C ARG A 15 -2.85 -3.93 4.82
N HIS A 16 -3.45 -4.65 3.88
CA HIS A 16 -3.24 -6.09 3.77
C HIS A 16 -2.00 -6.27 2.89
N PRO A 17 -0.89 -6.79 3.42
CA PRO A 17 0.19 -7.24 2.56
C PRO A 17 -0.39 -8.27 1.60
N ALA A 18 0.08 -8.28 0.36
CA ALA A 18 -0.37 -9.24 -0.62
C ALA A 18 -0.13 -10.68 -0.08
N PRO A 19 -1.03 -11.65 -0.34
CA PRO A 19 -0.94 -12.99 0.25
C PRO A 19 0.40 -13.70 0.01
N ASP A 20 1.02 -13.48 -1.15
CA ASP A 20 2.37 -13.93 -1.50
C ASP A 20 3.44 -13.34 -0.58
N VAL A 21 3.37 -12.05 -0.30
CA VAL A 21 4.27 -11.37 0.65
C VAL A 21 4.10 -11.96 2.05
N VAL A 22 2.86 -12.19 2.51
CA VAL A 22 2.59 -12.80 3.83
C VAL A 22 3.14 -14.22 3.89
N ALA A 23 2.92 -15.03 2.84
CA ALA A 23 3.40 -16.40 2.76
C ALA A 23 4.94 -16.45 2.76
N GLU A 24 5.60 -15.59 1.98
CA GLU A 24 7.06 -15.53 1.92
C GLU A 24 7.67 -15.01 3.22
N CYS A 25 7.10 -13.97 3.84
CA CYS A 25 7.52 -13.50 5.16
C CYS A 25 7.38 -14.59 6.22
N THR A 26 6.27 -15.34 6.20
CA THR A 26 6.04 -16.46 7.11
C THR A 26 7.08 -17.56 6.92
N ARG A 27 7.33 -17.98 5.67
CA ARG A 27 8.32 -19.01 5.34
C ARG A 27 9.73 -18.61 5.78
N LEU A 28 10.14 -17.37 5.51
CA LEU A 28 11.46 -16.84 5.89
C LEU A 28 11.62 -16.72 7.40
N ARG A 29 10.58 -16.25 8.10
CA ARG A 29 10.54 -16.18 9.57
C ARG A 29 10.68 -17.56 10.20
N GLU A 30 9.93 -18.56 9.70
CA GLU A 30 10.00 -19.94 10.19
C GLU A 30 11.35 -20.62 9.90
N ALA A 31 12.01 -20.23 8.81
CA ALA A 31 13.39 -20.63 8.51
C ALA A 31 14.45 -19.89 9.34
N GLY A 32 14.07 -18.89 10.15
CA GLY A 32 14.97 -18.07 10.95
C GLY A 32 15.67 -16.93 10.19
N ASP A 33 15.32 -16.70 8.92
CA ASP A 33 15.85 -15.59 8.10
C ASP A 33 15.00 -14.32 8.28
N TRP A 34 15.16 -13.68 9.45
CA TRP A 34 14.47 -12.43 9.79
C TRP A 34 14.81 -11.29 8.80
N ALA A 35 16.03 -11.27 8.27
CA ALA A 35 16.48 -10.22 7.35
C ALA A 35 15.84 -10.40 5.97
N GLY A 36 15.71 -11.65 5.51
CA GLY A 36 14.94 -12.02 4.34
C GLY A 36 13.47 -11.61 4.50
N ALA A 37 12.84 -11.97 5.62
CA ALA A 37 11.45 -11.60 5.90
C ALA A 37 11.26 -10.07 5.88
N CYS A 38 12.19 -9.31 6.46
CA CYS A 38 12.16 -7.84 6.41
C CYS A 38 12.19 -7.32 4.97
N ARG A 39 13.11 -7.84 4.14
CA ARG A 39 13.21 -7.45 2.73
C ARG A 39 11.95 -7.80 1.94
N ALA A 40 11.37 -8.97 2.17
CA ALA A 40 10.11 -9.39 1.55
C ALA A 40 8.94 -8.46 1.91
N ALA A 41 8.92 -7.94 3.15
CA ALA A 41 7.94 -6.96 3.61
C ALA A 41 8.25 -5.50 3.18
N GLY A 42 9.35 -5.26 2.46
CA GLY A 42 9.79 -3.92 2.04
C GLY A 42 10.44 -3.10 3.17
N LEU A 43 11.02 -3.76 4.17
CA LEU A 43 11.85 -3.16 5.21
C LEU A 43 13.34 -3.39 4.88
N THR A 44 14.16 -2.39 5.16
CA THR A 44 15.61 -2.46 5.02
C THR A 44 16.23 -2.91 6.35
N PRO A 45 16.77 -4.13 6.47
CA PRO A 45 17.50 -4.52 7.67
C PRO A 45 18.85 -3.79 7.72
N SER A 46 19.01 -2.89 8.69
CA SER A 46 20.17 -2.03 8.89
C SER A 46 20.88 -2.36 10.21
N LEU A 47 21.05 -3.64 10.52
CA LEU A 47 21.78 -4.13 11.69
C LEU A 47 22.51 -5.45 11.38
N ASP A 48 23.64 -5.69 12.05
CA ASP A 48 24.34 -6.97 12.10
C ASP A 48 24.33 -7.50 13.55
N LEU A 49 23.80 -8.72 13.75
CA LEU A 49 23.73 -9.34 15.08
C LEU A 49 25.10 -9.57 15.73
N THR A 50 26.15 -9.69 14.93
CA THR A 50 27.54 -9.81 15.40
C THR A 50 28.02 -8.49 16.00
N GLU A 51 27.74 -7.37 15.33
CA GLU A 51 28.05 -6.02 15.81
C GLU A 51 27.21 -5.67 17.04
N VAL A 52 25.91 -5.97 17.02
CA VAL A 52 25.01 -5.78 18.17
C VAL A 52 25.51 -6.59 19.36
N ARG A 53 25.99 -7.83 19.16
CA ARG A 53 26.57 -8.63 20.25
C ARG A 53 27.88 -8.07 20.77
N ALA A 54 28.71 -7.47 19.91
CA ALA A 54 29.94 -6.80 20.31
C ALA A 54 29.66 -5.53 21.12
N GLU A 55 28.64 -4.74 20.76
CA GLU A 55 28.29 -3.49 21.45
C GLU A 55 27.53 -3.73 22.76
N TYR A 56 26.52 -4.60 22.76
CA TYR A 56 25.57 -4.75 23.88
C TYR A 56 25.76 -6.03 24.70
N GLY A 57 26.72 -6.90 24.33
CA GLY A 57 27.06 -8.10 25.09
C GLY A 57 25.86 -9.03 25.33
N PRO A 58 25.58 -9.44 26.59
CA PRO A 58 24.44 -10.33 26.90
C PRO A 58 23.07 -9.77 26.48
N ALA A 59 22.90 -8.43 26.50
CA ALA A 59 21.62 -7.80 26.15
C ALA A 59 21.25 -7.98 24.67
N ALA A 60 22.23 -8.26 23.79
CA ALA A 60 21.99 -8.61 22.39
C ALA A 60 21.17 -9.91 22.22
N GLY A 61 21.17 -10.79 23.23
CA GLY A 61 20.35 -12.00 23.21
C GLY A 61 18.85 -11.70 23.11
N GLN A 62 18.41 -10.58 23.69
CA GLN A 62 17.02 -10.12 23.59
C GLN A 62 16.68 -9.68 22.17
N ILE A 63 17.55 -8.87 21.55
CA ILE A 63 17.38 -8.43 20.15
C ILE A 63 17.29 -9.63 19.20
N ALA A 64 18.16 -10.62 19.36
CA ALA A 64 18.11 -11.83 18.55
C ALA A 64 16.81 -12.63 18.78
N ALA A 65 16.28 -12.66 20.01
CA ALA A 65 15.01 -13.30 20.30
C ALA A 65 13.81 -12.54 19.71
N ASP A 66 13.85 -11.21 19.70
CA ASP A 66 12.81 -10.37 19.12
C ASP A 66 12.79 -10.48 17.59
N LEU A 67 13.96 -10.48 16.94
CA LEU A 67 14.07 -10.65 15.48
C LEU A 67 13.57 -12.01 14.98
N ARG A 68 13.77 -13.09 15.75
CA ARG A 68 13.23 -14.42 15.40
C ARG A 68 11.70 -14.43 15.37
N ARG A 69 11.07 -13.61 16.19
CA ARG A 69 9.61 -13.53 16.33
C ARG A 69 8.99 -12.42 15.49
N LEU A 70 9.81 -11.55 14.92
CA LEU A 70 9.39 -10.43 14.10
C LEU A 70 8.59 -10.91 12.88
N ALA A 71 7.35 -10.45 12.80
CA ALA A 71 6.47 -10.54 11.65
C ALA A 71 6.41 -9.15 10.97
N PRO A 72 7.30 -8.88 9.99
CA PRO A 72 7.39 -7.57 9.37
C PRO A 72 6.20 -7.26 8.44
N ASP A 73 5.58 -8.30 7.88
CA ASP A 73 4.29 -8.28 7.18
C ASP A 73 3.14 -7.85 8.11
N LEU A 74 3.09 -8.37 9.33
CA LEU A 74 2.13 -7.94 10.36
C LEU A 74 2.37 -6.47 10.74
N LEU A 75 3.61 -6.09 10.97
CA LEU A 75 3.99 -4.71 11.30
C LEU A 75 3.52 -3.72 10.23
N ARG A 76 3.70 -4.07 8.95
CA ARG A 76 3.24 -3.29 7.79
C ARG A 76 1.73 -3.03 7.77
N VAL A 77 0.91 -3.92 8.34
CA VAL A 77 -0.55 -3.73 8.45
C VAL A 77 -0.88 -2.50 9.31
N TYR A 78 -0.08 -2.26 10.35
CA TYR A 78 -0.33 -1.25 11.38
C TYR A 78 0.45 0.05 11.18
N LEU A 79 1.32 0.10 10.17
CA LEU A 79 2.03 1.32 9.81
C LEU A 79 1.09 2.29 9.07
N PRO A 80 1.02 3.59 9.46
CA PRO A 80 0.19 4.57 8.77
C PRO A 80 0.54 4.65 7.27
N PRO A 81 -0.46 4.79 6.37
CA PRO A 81 -0.22 4.90 4.92
C PRO A 81 0.78 5.99 4.54
N ASP A 82 0.80 7.07 5.34
CA ASP A 82 1.59 8.28 5.14
C ASP A 82 2.93 8.27 5.90
N TYR A 83 3.29 7.17 6.58
CA TYR A 83 4.57 7.09 7.32
C TYR A 83 5.79 7.25 6.38
N LEU A 84 5.61 6.94 5.09
CA LEU A 84 6.60 7.18 4.01
C LEU A 84 6.56 8.62 3.45
N HIS A 85 5.64 9.47 3.91
CA HIS A 85 5.53 10.88 3.50
C HIS A 85 6.47 11.77 4.30
N ARG A 86 7.03 12.82 3.65
CA ARG A 86 8.05 13.74 4.18
C ARG A 86 7.82 14.28 5.60
N TYR A 87 6.58 14.35 6.06
CA TYR A 87 6.20 14.95 7.33
C TYR A 87 6.41 14.05 8.56
N HIS A 88 6.68 12.75 8.37
CA HIS A 88 6.82 11.78 9.47
C HIS A 88 8.22 11.16 9.59
N TRP A 89 9.17 11.55 8.74
CA TRP A 89 10.53 11.00 8.70
C TRP A 89 11.34 11.16 9.99
N THR A 90 10.92 12.05 10.89
CA THR A 90 11.58 12.29 12.19
C THR A 90 11.04 11.45 13.35
N ARG A 91 9.92 10.73 13.17
CA ARG A 91 9.40 9.84 14.22
C ARG A 91 10.17 8.53 14.19
N VAL A 92 10.58 8.04 15.36
CA VAL A 92 11.16 6.71 15.53
C VAL A 92 10.09 5.79 16.11
N LEU A 93 9.85 4.64 15.49
CA LEU A 93 9.00 3.60 16.10
C LEU A 93 9.88 2.65 16.88
N VAL A 94 9.46 2.31 18.10
CA VAL A 94 10.20 1.40 18.97
C VAL A 94 9.46 0.07 19.04
N LEU A 95 10.16 -1.00 18.68
CA LEU A 95 9.68 -2.37 18.72
C LEU A 95 10.37 -3.05 19.91
N THR A 96 9.72 -3.09 21.07
CA THR A 96 10.32 -3.73 22.23
C THR A 96 9.27 -4.29 23.17
N ARG A 97 9.63 -5.38 23.84
CA ARG A 97 8.88 -5.95 24.95
C ARG A 97 9.25 -5.31 26.29
N GLN A 98 10.32 -4.51 26.33
CA GLN A 98 10.90 -3.92 27.54
C GLN A 98 10.26 -2.56 27.87
N VAL A 99 8.97 -2.56 28.17
CA VAL A 99 8.20 -1.36 28.50
C VAL A 99 7.51 -1.46 29.85
N HIS A 100 7.59 -0.39 30.64
CA HIS A 100 6.74 -0.16 31.80
C HIS A 100 5.60 0.78 31.41
N VAL A 101 4.36 0.28 31.48
CA VAL A 101 3.17 1.09 31.21
C VAL A 101 2.71 1.77 32.50
N HIS A 102 2.79 3.10 32.53
CA HIS A 102 2.28 3.94 33.60
C HIS A 102 0.87 4.45 33.26
N ARG A 103 -0.06 4.41 34.24
CA ARG A 103 -1.44 4.93 34.10
C ARG A 103 -1.66 6.15 35.00
N PRO A 104 -1.14 7.35 34.65
CA PRO A 104 -1.46 8.57 35.37
C PRO A 104 -2.94 8.93 35.21
N ARG A 105 -3.56 9.41 36.31
CA ARG A 105 -4.95 9.89 36.28
C ARG A 105 -5.06 11.11 35.36
N GLY A 106 -5.93 11.02 34.34
CA GLY A 106 -6.33 12.16 33.50
C GLY A 106 -5.52 12.39 32.22
N ALA A 107 -4.57 11.51 31.87
CA ALA A 107 -3.81 11.64 30.62
C ALA A 107 -4.59 11.17 29.38
N ASP A 108 -4.54 11.94 28.30
CA ASP A 108 -5.09 11.57 26.98
C ASP A 108 -4.02 10.84 26.16
N PHE A 109 -4.13 9.51 26.09
CA PHE A 109 -3.22 8.62 25.34
C PHE A 109 -3.08 8.99 23.86
N ARG A 110 -4.08 9.69 23.28
CA ARG A 110 -4.02 10.12 21.86
C ARG A 110 -3.09 11.30 21.63
N ARG A 111 -2.70 12.03 22.67
CA ARG A 111 -1.89 13.24 22.56
C ARG A 111 -0.45 13.05 23.03
N GLU A 112 -0.20 12.17 24.01
CA GLU A 112 1.11 12.04 24.69
C GLU A 112 1.46 10.57 25.06
N PRO A 113 1.60 9.64 24.08
CA PRO A 113 1.85 8.22 24.35
C PRO A 113 3.24 7.94 24.97
N ASP A 114 4.23 8.78 24.69
CA ASP A 114 5.60 8.78 25.23
C ASP A 114 5.68 9.10 26.73
N ARG A 115 4.66 9.76 27.30
CA ARG A 115 4.57 10.03 28.75
C ARG A 115 3.97 8.90 29.57
N LEU A 116 3.47 7.87 28.90
CA LEU A 116 2.73 6.76 29.51
C LEU A 116 3.53 5.47 29.51
N ILE A 117 4.65 5.42 28.80
CA ILE A 117 5.45 4.22 28.60
C ILE A 117 6.91 4.56 28.85
N GLU A 118 7.51 3.90 29.84
CA GLU A 118 8.93 4.02 30.16
C GLU A 118 9.69 2.81 29.62
N LEU A 119 10.76 3.07 28.87
CA LEU A 119 11.63 2.03 28.34
C LEU A 119 12.64 1.62 29.40
N LEU A 120 12.91 0.31 29.51
CA LEU A 120 14.04 -0.16 30.29
C LEU A 120 15.36 0.17 29.57
N ASP A 121 16.42 0.40 30.33
CA ASP A 121 17.76 0.60 29.79
C ASP A 121 18.21 -0.61 28.97
N GLY A 122 18.86 -0.34 27.83
CA GLY A 122 19.42 -1.36 26.95
C GLY A 122 19.05 -1.19 25.48
N PRO A 123 19.46 -2.15 24.63
CA PRO A 123 19.21 -2.11 23.20
C PRO A 123 17.73 -2.36 22.89
N VAL A 124 17.17 -1.56 22.00
CA VAL A 124 15.82 -1.70 21.46
C VAL A 124 15.82 -1.75 19.94
N LEU A 125 14.91 -2.52 19.36
CA LEU A 125 14.68 -2.48 17.91
C LEU A 125 13.93 -1.20 17.56
N VAL A 126 14.34 -0.56 16.48
CA VAL A 126 13.73 0.67 15.99
C VAL A 126 13.43 0.59 14.51
N LEU A 127 12.31 1.19 14.10
CA LEU A 127 12.07 1.57 12.72
C LEU A 127 12.29 3.07 12.54
N THR A 128 13.16 3.41 11.60
CA THR A 128 13.41 4.80 11.20
C THR A 128 13.04 5.02 9.74
N GLY A 129 12.70 6.28 9.43
CA GLY A 129 12.58 6.72 8.04
C GLY A 129 13.94 6.70 7.31
N PRO A 130 13.96 7.04 6.00
CA PRO A 130 15.18 7.11 5.21
C PRO A 130 16.17 8.12 5.81
N ALA A 131 17.47 7.79 5.77
CA ALA A 131 18.54 8.59 6.34
C ALA A 131 18.86 9.85 5.51
N SER A 132 18.43 9.90 4.24
CA SER A 132 18.56 11.11 3.41
C SER A 132 17.37 11.34 2.47
N PRO A 133 17.15 12.58 1.98
CA PRO A 133 16.14 12.86 0.95
C PRO A 133 16.41 12.16 -0.40
N ASP A 134 17.67 11.83 -0.67
CA ASP A 134 18.14 11.13 -1.88
C ASP A 134 18.04 9.60 -1.75
N GLU A 135 18.05 9.09 -0.52
CA GLU A 135 17.66 7.73 -0.19
C GLU A 135 16.16 7.59 -0.44
N GLN A 136 15.81 7.17 -1.65
CA GLN A 136 14.42 7.01 -2.07
C GLN A 136 13.78 5.84 -1.33
N ARG A 137 13.29 6.15 -0.13
CA ARG A 137 12.28 5.45 0.68
C ARG A 137 12.59 3.99 1.01
N GLY A 138 12.70 3.73 2.30
CA GLY A 138 12.63 2.42 2.94
C GLY A 138 12.43 2.65 4.43
N LEU A 139 11.76 1.73 5.11
CA LEU A 139 11.75 1.73 6.57
C LEU A 139 12.94 0.90 7.03
N HIS A 140 13.85 1.53 7.77
CA HIS A 140 15.06 0.89 8.23
C HIS A 140 14.81 0.25 9.58
N LEU A 141 15.01 -1.05 9.67
CA LEU A 141 15.03 -1.77 10.94
C LEU A 141 16.44 -1.72 11.48
N GLY A 142 16.62 -1.11 12.66
CA GLY A 142 17.91 -0.96 13.32
C GLY A 142 17.82 -1.28 14.81
N VAL A 143 18.95 -1.11 15.49
CA VAL A 143 19.07 -1.21 16.95
C VAL A 143 19.66 0.09 17.46
N THR A 144 19.10 0.61 18.55
CA THR A 144 19.69 1.72 19.30
C THR A 144 19.53 1.48 20.78
N ASP A 145 20.35 2.12 21.59
CA ASP A 145 20.13 2.16 23.03
C ASP A 145 18.93 3.04 23.35
N ALA A 146 18.08 2.61 24.30
CA ALA A 146 16.91 3.36 24.74
C ALA A 146 17.26 4.79 25.19
N SER A 147 18.44 4.99 25.80
CA SER A 147 18.93 6.32 26.23
C SER A 147 19.26 7.26 25.07
N ARG A 148 19.46 6.73 23.85
CA ARG A 148 19.81 7.50 22.64
C ARG A 148 18.58 7.85 21.80
N LEU A 149 17.37 7.45 22.22
CA LEU A 149 16.14 7.74 21.47
C LEU A 149 15.84 9.25 21.49
N PRO A 150 15.35 9.82 20.37
CA PRO A 150 14.94 11.22 20.31
C PRO A 150 13.70 11.44 21.17
N HIS A 151 13.43 12.68 21.58
CA HIS A 151 12.26 13.03 22.41
C HIS A 151 10.89 12.67 21.81
N TYR A 152 10.81 12.31 20.52
CA TYR A 152 9.58 11.96 19.82
C TYR A 152 9.67 10.56 19.21
N TRP A 153 9.55 9.53 20.04
CA TRP A 153 9.40 8.15 19.62
C TRP A 153 7.97 7.65 19.86
N THR A 154 7.58 6.52 19.27
CA THR A 154 6.25 5.92 19.47
C THR A 154 6.41 4.42 19.67
N PRO A 155 5.95 3.86 20.82
CA PRO A 155 5.97 2.42 21.02
C PRO A 155 4.98 1.76 20.07
N VAL A 156 5.41 0.66 19.45
CA VAL A 156 4.50 -0.21 18.72
C VAL A 156 4.13 -1.37 19.64
N PRO A 157 2.83 -1.59 19.90
CA PRO A 157 2.38 -2.71 20.72
C PRO A 157 2.96 -4.03 20.21
N VAL A 158 3.36 -4.89 21.14
CA VAL A 158 4.13 -6.11 20.82
C VAL A 158 3.36 -7.02 19.86
N TRP A 159 2.04 -7.17 20.02
CA TRP A 159 1.16 -7.95 19.14
C TRP A 159 0.97 -7.37 17.72
N CYS A 160 1.56 -6.22 17.41
CA CYS A 160 1.58 -5.66 16.05
C CYS A 160 2.83 -6.05 15.26
N TRP A 161 3.83 -6.69 15.88
CA TRP A 161 5.08 -7.08 15.19
C TRP A 161 5.68 -8.40 15.68
N ASP A 162 5.32 -8.91 16.86
CA ASP A 162 5.76 -10.22 17.38
C ASP A 162 4.69 -11.26 17.05
N ALA A 163 5.05 -12.27 16.24
CA ALA A 163 4.16 -13.32 15.77
C ALA A 163 3.60 -14.20 16.90
N GLU A 164 4.34 -14.35 18.00
CA GLU A 164 3.95 -15.17 19.15
C GLU A 164 3.05 -14.37 20.11
N ALA A 165 3.23 -13.05 20.17
CA ALA A 165 2.43 -12.16 21.01
C ALA A 165 1.04 -11.87 20.44
N VAL A 166 0.73 -12.30 19.22
CA VAL A 166 -0.59 -12.02 18.59
C VAL A 166 -1.74 -12.64 19.39
N ALA A 167 -1.50 -13.71 20.16
CA ALA A 167 -2.50 -14.26 21.08
C ALA A 167 -2.81 -13.32 22.26
N GLU A 168 -1.84 -12.54 22.75
CA GLU A 168 -2.02 -11.54 23.82
C GLU A 168 -3.04 -10.46 23.40
N ARG A 169 -3.15 -10.23 22.09
CA ARG A 169 -4.11 -9.31 21.47
C ARG A 169 -5.56 -9.63 21.81
N ARG A 170 -5.92 -10.91 21.94
CA ARG A 170 -7.28 -11.33 22.29
C ARG A 170 -7.65 -10.82 23.69
N ALA A 171 -6.76 -11.02 24.67
CA ALA A 171 -6.95 -10.50 26.02
C ALA A 171 -6.96 -8.96 26.03
N ALA A 172 -6.17 -8.31 25.18
CA ALA A 172 -6.19 -6.85 25.02
C ALA A 172 -7.53 -6.34 24.45
N TYR A 173 -8.14 -7.06 23.49
CA TYR A 173 -9.49 -6.76 22.97
C TYR A 173 -10.58 -6.98 24.02
N GLU A 174 -10.55 -8.12 24.71
CA GLU A 174 -11.52 -8.48 25.75
C GLU A 174 -11.48 -7.49 26.92
N SER A 175 -10.30 -6.95 27.25
CA SER A 175 -10.10 -5.92 28.28
C SER A 175 -10.30 -4.49 27.80
N ARG A 176 -10.59 -4.28 26.50
CA ARG A 176 -10.63 -2.96 25.84
C ARG A 176 -9.42 -2.10 26.18
N ALA A 177 -8.23 -2.71 26.16
CA ALA A 177 -6.98 -2.01 26.38
C ALA A 177 -6.90 -0.79 25.44
N LEU A 178 -6.40 0.34 25.94
CA LEU A 178 -6.41 1.63 25.24
C LEU A 178 -5.79 1.55 23.83
N GLU A 179 -4.78 0.71 23.67
CA GLU A 179 -4.04 0.42 22.44
C GLU A 179 -4.86 -0.33 21.37
N THR A 180 -5.96 -0.97 21.79
CA THR A 180 -6.86 -1.74 20.92
C THR A 180 -8.08 -0.93 20.46
N LEU A 181 -8.32 0.26 21.00
CA LEU A 181 -9.56 1.01 20.76
C LEU A 181 -9.78 1.42 19.30
N GLY A 182 -8.71 1.56 18.51
CA GLY A 182 -8.80 1.78 17.07
C GLY A 182 -9.28 0.55 16.28
N ASP A 183 -8.88 -0.63 16.73
CA ASP A 183 -9.21 -1.91 16.13
C ASP A 183 -10.56 -2.47 16.61
N VAL A 184 -10.88 -2.33 17.91
CA VAL A 184 -12.15 -2.78 18.51
C VAL A 184 -13.32 -2.08 17.84
N GLY A 185 -13.22 -0.77 17.61
CA GLY A 185 -14.24 -0.03 16.87
C GLY A 185 -14.37 -0.47 15.40
N CYS A 186 -13.30 -0.98 14.79
CA CYS A 186 -13.34 -1.52 13.43
C CYS A 186 -13.96 -2.94 13.37
N LEU A 187 -13.79 -3.74 14.42
CA LEU A 187 -14.30 -5.11 14.54
C LEU A 187 -15.74 -5.19 15.09
N GLU A 188 -16.14 -4.27 15.97
CA GLU A 188 -17.47 -4.23 16.61
C GLU A 188 -18.49 -3.39 15.81
N ASP A 189 -18.06 -2.27 15.19
CA ASP A 189 -18.94 -1.28 14.55
C ASP A 189 -18.51 -0.86 13.12
N GLY A 190 -17.51 -1.53 12.52
CA GLY A 190 -16.87 -1.13 11.26
C GLY A 190 -17.06 -2.11 10.07
N PRO A 191 -16.66 -1.69 8.84
CA PRO A 191 -16.70 -2.52 7.64
C PRO A 191 -15.55 -3.54 7.53
N VAL A 192 -14.70 -3.68 8.56
CA VAL A 192 -13.56 -4.61 8.55
C VAL A 192 -14.08 -5.97 9.00
N SER A 193 -14.25 -6.88 8.04
CA SER A 193 -14.71 -8.23 8.33
C SER A 193 -13.59 -9.06 8.97
N ALA A 194 -13.93 -10.18 9.63
CA ALA A 194 -12.91 -11.11 10.13
C ALA A 194 -11.94 -11.56 9.02
N HIS A 195 -12.42 -11.59 7.77
CA HIS A 195 -11.61 -11.97 6.60
C HIS A 195 -10.53 -10.94 6.26
N ASP A 196 -10.66 -9.72 6.77
CA ASP A 196 -9.73 -8.62 6.55
C ASP A 196 -8.59 -8.68 7.58
N LEU A 197 -8.61 -9.58 8.55
CA LEU A 197 -7.55 -9.69 9.54
C LEU A 197 -6.27 -10.26 8.90
N HIS A 198 -5.11 -9.80 9.35
CA HIS A 198 -3.85 -10.49 9.04
C HIS A 198 -3.95 -11.97 9.48
N PRO A 199 -3.41 -12.97 8.74
CA PRO A 199 -3.59 -14.38 9.07
C PRO A 199 -3.22 -14.77 10.51
N LEU A 200 -2.11 -14.21 11.04
CA LEU A 200 -1.75 -14.38 12.46
C LEU A 200 -2.83 -13.87 13.42
N VAL A 201 -3.42 -12.72 13.11
CA VAL A 201 -4.48 -12.09 13.91
C VAL A 201 -5.78 -12.86 13.79
N PHE A 202 -6.12 -13.31 12.57
CA PHE A 202 -7.27 -14.17 12.34
C PHE A 202 -7.16 -15.46 13.15
N GLY A 203 -6.03 -16.16 13.07
CA GLY A 203 -5.79 -17.41 13.80
C GLY A 203 -5.91 -17.24 15.32
N ALA A 204 -5.42 -16.12 15.86
CA ALA A 204 -5.54 -15.81 17.28
C ALA A 204 -6.99 -15.50 17.72
N VAL A 205 -7.74 -14.77 16.91
CA VAL A 205 -9.11 -14.35 17.25
C VAL A 205 -10.14 -15.46 16.97
N ARG A 206 -9.92 -16.26 15.92
CA ARG A 206 -10.81 -17.31 15.40
C ARG A 206 -10.07 -18.66 15.27
N PRO A 207 -9.56 -19.23 16.38
CA PRO A 207 -8.82 -20.49 16.34
C PRO A 207 -9.68 -21.62 15.76
N GLY A 208 -9.08 -22.43 14.87
CA GLY A 208 -9.74 -23.56 14.22
C GLY A 208 -10.75 -23.20 13.13
N GLN A 209 -10.95 -21.91 12.82
CA GLN A 209 -11.73 -21.49 11.66
C GLN A 209 -10.84 -21.28 10.45
N GLU A 210 -11.40 -21.46 9.25
CA GLU A 210 -10.73 -21.16 7.99
C GLU A 210 -11.01 -19.69 7.62
N GLN A 211 -9.96 -18.93 7.32
CA GLN A 211 -10.09 -17.57 6.80
C GLN A 211 -10.51 -17.61 5.34
N ARG A 212 -11.80 -17.43 5.07
CA ARG A 212 -12.34 -17.37 3.69
C ARG A 212 -12.45 -15.93 3.20
N PRO A 213 -12.38 -15.63 1.90
CA PRO A 213 -12.70 -14.29 1.42
C PRO A 213 -14.17 -13.95 1.67
N ALA A 214 -14.47 -12.69 1.98
CA ALA A 214 -15.86 -12.25 2.09
C ALA A 214 -16.55 -12.37 0.71
N PRO A 215 -17.80 -12.85 0.64
CA PRO A 215 -18.56 -12.77 -0.61
C PRO A 215 -18.75 -11.30 -0.98
N VAL A 216 -18.17 -10.88 -2.09
CA VAL A 216 -18.26 -9.49 -2.55
C VAL A 216 -19.63 -9.29 -3.18
N SER A 217 -20.55 -8.64 -2.47
CA SER A 217 -21.83 -8.20 -3.04
C SER A 217 -21.57 -6.95 -3.87
N LEU A 218 -21.58 -7.11 -5.19
CA LEU A 218 -21.30 -6.03 -6.13
C LEU A 218 -22.58 -5.61 -6.81
N ASP A 219 -23.24 -4.59 -6.25
CA ASP A 219 -24.23 -3.84 -7.01
C ASP A 219 -23.48 -2.93 -8.01
N LEU A 220 -23.60 -3.24 -9.30
CA LEU A 220 -23.13 -2.41 -10.41
C LEU A 220 -24.34 -1.73 -11.08
N PRO A 221 -25.00 -0.76 -10.40
CA PRO A 221 -26.24 -0.20 -10.87
C PRO A 221 -26.03 0.71 -12.08
N GLU A 222 -27.10 0.91 -12.83
CA GLU A 222 -27.14 1.93 -13.87
C GLU A 222 -26.96 3.33 -13.27
N VAL A 223 -26.29 4.18 -14.03
CA VAL A 223 -25.99 5.57 -13.69
C VAL A 223 -26.50 6.48 -14.79
N MET A 224 -27.29 7.47 -14.39
CA MET A 224 -27.86 8.46 -15.31
C MET A 224 -26.86 9.57 -15.60
N VAL A 225 -26.68 9.88 -16.88
CA VAL A 225 -25.81 10.94 -17.39
C VAL A 225 -26.59 11.86 -18.32
N ARG A 226 -26.36 13.16 -18.18
CA ARG A 226 -26.92 14.16 -19.08
C ARG A 226 -26.12 14.17 -20.39
N CYS A 227 -26.73 13.77 -21.50
CA CYS A 227 -26.09 13.74 -22.81
C CYS A 227 -26.94 14.53 -23.81
N THR A 228 -26.38 15.57 -24.42
CA THR A 228 -27.06 16.42 -25.45
C THR A 228 -28.50 16.84 -25.11
N GLY A 229 -28.78 17.12 -23.84
CA GLY A 229 -30.12 17.52 -23.44
C GLY A 229 -31.11 16.36 -23.22
N ARG A 230 -30.67 15.10 -23.17
CA ARG A 230 -31.43 13.91 -22.72
C ARG A 230 -30.71 13.18 -21.57
N TRP A 231 -31.42 12.29 -20.88
CA TRP A 231 -30.87 11.45 -19.82
C TRP A 231 -30.56 10.08 -20.42
N HIS A 232 -29.30 9.66 -20.37
CA HIS A 232 -28.82 8.37 -20.85
C HIS A 232 -28.33 7.52 -19.67
N ARG A 233 -28.45 6.21 -19.80
CA ARG A 233 -28.01 5.19 -18.86
C ARG A 233 -26.61 4.72 -19.24
N MET A 234 -25.77 4.61 -18.23
CA MET A 234 -24.46 4.00 -18.32
C MET A 234 -24.31 2.96 -17.22
N ARG A 235 -23.59 1.88 -17.49
CA ARG A 235 -23.39 0.78 -16.52
C ARG A 235 -22.00 0.20 -16.67
N VAL A 236 -21.36 -0.11 -15.55
CA VAL A 236 -20.15 -0.94 -15.52
C VAL A 236 -20.60 -2.40 -15.56
N GLY A 237 -20.10 -3.16 -16.52
CA GLY A 237 -20.42 -4.57 -16.68
C GLY A 237 -19.71 -5.14 -17.91
N ASP A 238 -19.61 -6.47 -17.97
CA ASP A 238 -18.97 -7.17 -19.08
C ASP A 238 -17.54 -6.66 -19.37
N GLY A 239 -16.82 -6.28 -18.31
CA GLY A 239 -15.43 -5.81 -18.37
C GLY A 239 -15.27 -4.38 -18.90
N ARG A 240 -16.32 -3.55 -18.93
CA ARG A 240 -16.23 -2.15 -19.40
C ARG A 240 -17.31 -1.23 -18.83
N LEU A 241 -17.08 0.07 -18.86
CA LEU A 241 -18.17 1.05 -18.77
C LEU A 241 -18.87 1.19 -20.14
N ALA A 242 -20.16 0.88 -20.19
CA ALA A 242 -20.98 0.98 -21.39
C ALA A 242 -21.98 2.14 -21.33
N ALA A 243 -22.16 2.85 -22.45
CA ALA A 243 -23.27 3.79 -22.65
C ALA A 243 -24.42 3.05 -23.33
N LEU A 244 -25.46 2.70 -22.57
CA LEU A 244 -26.52 1.77 -23.01
C LEU A 244 -27.44 2.36 -24.09
N ASP A 245 -27.54 3.68 -24.14
CA ASP A 245 -28.35 4.39 -25.15
C ASP A 245 -27.52 4.84 -26.38
N HIS A 246 -26.30 4.31 -26.55
CA HIS A 246 -25.47 4.55 -27.73
C HIS A 246 -24.92 3.25 -28.34
N THR A 247 -24.74 3.25 -29.66
CA THR A 247 -23.93 2.25 -30.35
C THR A 247 -22.42 2.54 -30.16
N PRO A 248 -21.55 1.51 -30.21
CA PRO A 248 -20.11 1.71 -30.15
C PRO A 248 -19.57 2.68 -31.22
N GLN A 249 -20.16 2.68 -32.43
CA GLN A 249 -19.77 3.58 -33.51
C GLN A 249 -20.08 5.05 -33.19
N GLN A 250 -21.23 5.34 -32.58
CA GLN A 250 -21.60 6.71 -32.18
C GLN A 250 -20.61 7.26 -31.13
N ILE A 251 -20.33 6.46 -30.10
CA ILE A 251 -19.36 6.85 -29.07
C ILE A 251 -17.96 7.04 -29.67
N ARG A 252 -17.51 6.13 -30.54
CA ARG A 252 -16.21 6.24 -31.21
C ARG A 252 -16.13 7.52 -32.03
N ARG A 253 -17.18 7.84 -32.81
CA ARG A 253 -17.26 9.08 -33.58
C ARG A 253 -17.12 10.32 -32.68
N GLU A 254 -17.86 10.38 -31.58
CA GLU A 254 -17.78 11.51 -30.62
C GLU A 254 -16.37 11.64 -30.00
N LEU A 255 -15.76 10.52 -29.61
CA LEU A 255 -14.40 10.50 -29.07
C LEU A 255 -13.36 10.94 -30.11
N THR A 256 -13.50 10.51 -31.37
CA THR A 256 -12.62 10.91 -32.49
C THR A 256 -12.74 12.41 -32.78
N LEU A 257 -13.97 12.95 -32.89
CA LEU A 257 -14.18 14.39 -33.04
C LEU A 257 -13.54 15.17 -31.88
N GLY A 258 -13.65 14.61 -30.67
CA GLY A 258 -12.98 15.11 -29.50
C GLY A 258 -11.45 15.11 -29.54
N ALA A 259 -10.85 14.13 -30.20
CA ALA A 259 -9.39 14.06 -30.38
C ALA A 259 -8.89 15.10 -31.39
N LEU A 260 -9.75 15.51 -32.33
CA LEU A 260 -9.48 16.56 -33.32
C LEU A 260 -9.75 17.99 -32.78
N GLY A 261 -9.92 18.15 -31.45
CA GLY A 261 -10.15 19.46 -30.81
C GLY A 261 -11.62 19.85 -30.65
N GLY A 262 -12.57 19.00 -31.04
CA GLY A 262 -14.00 19.22 -30.79
C GLY A 262 -14.41 19.03 -29.31
N PRO A 263 -15.56 19.56 -28.88
CA PRO A 263 -16.05 19.35 -27.53
C PRO A 263 -16.49 17.90 -27.31
N VAL A 264 -16.01 17.26 -26.24
CA VAL A 264 -16.54 15.97 -25.77
C VAL A 264 -17.42 16.21 -24.56
N GLN A 265 -18.70 15.83 -24.68
CA GLN A 265 -19.72 16.04 -23.66
C GLN A 265 -20.50 14.75 -23.42
N GLY A 266 -21.35 14.74 -22.39
CA GLY A 266 -22.29 13.64 -22.13
C GLY A 266 -21.61 12.28 -21.92
N CYS A 267 -22.15 11.23 -22.55
CA CYS A 267 -21.69 9.85 -22.39
C CYS A 267 -20.23 9.67 -22.82
N ALA A 268 -19.82 10.26 -23.95
CA ALA A 268 -18.43 10.18 -24.41
C ALA A 268 -17.44 10.85 -23.43
N ALA A 269 -17.84 11.96 -22.79
CA ALA A 269 -17.01 12.63 -21.79
C ALA A 269 -16.82 11.77 -20.53
N VAL A 270 -17.89 11.10 -20.10
CA VAL A 270 -17.86 10.19 -18.95
C VAL A 270 -16.97 8.98 -19.26
N LEU A 271 -17.08 8.39 -20.46
CA LEU A 271 -16.22 7.27 -20.89
C LEU A 271 -14.74 7.69 -20.94
N ARG A 272 -14.43 8.86 -21.52
CA ARG A 272 -13.06 9.39 -21.51
C ARG A 272 -12.56 9.60 -20.09
N ALA A 273 -13.38 10.17 -19.20
CA ALA A 273 -13.00 10.42 -17.81
C ALA A 273 -12.82 9.12 -17.00
N TRP A 274 -13.53 8.07 -17.37
CA TRP A 274 -13.40 6.73 -16.80
C TRP A 274 -12.07 6.08 -17.21
N GLN A 275 -11.72 6.13 -18.50
CA GLN A 275 -10.51 5.50 -19.06
C GLN A 275 -9.21 6.27 -18.78
N THR A 276 -9.27 7.60 -18.66
CA THR A 276 -8.07 8.44 -18.48
C THR A 276 -7.91 8.97 -17.06
N GLY A 277 -8.93 8.80 -16.21
CA GLY A 277 -8.99 9.42 -14.91
C GLY A 277 -9.15 10.94 -14.94
N HIS A 278 -9.26 11.55 -16.12
CA HIS A 278 -9.36 12.99 -16.31
C HIS A 278 -10.77 13.42 -16.71
N GLY A 279 -11.37 14.28 -15.89
CA GLY A 279 -12.68 14.87 -16.16
C GLY A 279 -13.70 14.50 -15.08
N ARG A 280 -14.93 14.93 -15.30
CA ARG A 280 -15.99 14.82 -14.32
C ARG A 280 -16.74 13.50 -14.48
N LEU A 281 -16.68 12.66 -13.45
CA LEU A 281 -17.54 11.48 -13.33
C LEU A 281 -18.80 11.77 -12.47
N PRO A 282 -19.94 11.16 -12.80
CA PRO A 282 -21.08 11.06 -11.89
C PRO A 282 -20.66 10.49 -10.53
N LYS A 283 -21.36 10.89 -9.47
CA LYS A 283 -21.02 10.53 -8.08
C LYS A 283 -20.87 9.02 -7.89
N ARG A 284 -21.81 8.22 -8.43
CA ARG A 284 -21.80 6.74 -8.32
C ARG A 284 -20.60 6.11 -9.01
N LEU A 285 -20.32 6.46 -10.27
CA LEU A 285 -19.13 5.97 -10.99
C LEU A 285 -17.83 6.38 -10.28
N ARG A 286 -17.76 7.63 -9.81
CA ARG A 286 -16.58 8.09 -9.05
C ARG A 286 -16.36 7.23 -7.80
N TRP A 287 -17.42 6.87 -7.08
CA TRP A 287 -17.34 6.00 -5.90
C TRP A 287 -16.89 4.59 -6.26
N GLN A 288 -17.52 3.95 -7.25
CA GLN A 288 -17.11 2.62 -7.75
C GLN A 288 -15.61 2.57 -8.10
N ARG A 289 -15.12 3.57 -8.85
CA ARG A 289 -13.69 3.71 -9.16
C ARG A 289 -12.86 3.86 -7.88
N THR A 290 -13.25 4.76 -6.99
CA THR A 290 -12.52 4.99 -5.74
C THR A 290 -12.48 3.74 -4.87
N ASP A 291 -13.55 2.96 -4.84
CA ASP A 291 -13.63 1.73 -4.04
C ASP A 291 -12.71 0.64 -4.60
N LEU A 292 -12.65 0.46 -5.93
CA LEU A 292 -11.67 -0.42 -6.59
C LEU A 292 -10.23 -0.04 -6.21
N TYR A 293 -9.83 1.22 -6.42
CA TYR A 293 -8.46 1.64 -6.15
C TYR A 293 -8.13 1.69 -4.66
N ARG A 294 -9.12 1.93 -3.81
CA ARG A 294 -8.98 1.78 -2.36
C ARG A 294 -8.68 0.33 -2.02
N ALA A 295 -9.46 -0.63 -2.53
CA ALA A 295 -9.22 -2.05 -2.35
C ALA A 295 -7.81 -2.45 -2.83
N ALA A 296 -7.41 -1.99 -4.02
CA ALA A 296 -6.08 -2.24 -4.57
C ALA A 296 -4.93 -1.73 -3.66
N ARG A 297 -5.02 -0.48 -3.18
CA ARG A 297 -4.00 0.11 -2.30
C ARG A 297 -3.94 -0.52 -0.91
N HIS A 298 -5.03 -1.14 -0.48
CA HIS A 298 -5.06 -1.93 0.73
C HIS A 298 -4.68 -3.39 0.50
N GLY A 299 -4.26 -3.78 -0.71
CA GLY A 299 -3.84 -5.15 -1.04
C GLY A 299 -4.96 -6.19 -1.01
N ARG A 300 -6.19 -5.75 -1.23
CA ARG A 300 -7.37 -6.62 -1.36
C ARG A 300 -7.45 -7.28 -2.73
N THR A 301 -6.50 -8.17 -3.01
CA THR A 301 -6.50 -8.97 -4.26
C THR A 301 -7.80 -9.75 -4.41
N ASP A 302 -8.35 -10.26 -3.31
CA ASP A 302 -9.65 -10.95 -3.26
C ASP A 302 -10.78 -10.07 -3.81
N VAL A 303 -10.90 -8.83 -3.31
CA VAL A 303 -11.95 -7.89 -3.71
C VAL A 303 -11.75 -7.41 -5.14
N VAL A 304 -10.50 -7.10 -5.52
CA VAL A 304 -10.19 -6.69 -6.90
C VAL A 304 -10.51 -7.82 -7.88
N THR A 305 -10.13 -9.06 -7.57
CA THR A 305 -10.42 -10.23 -8.40
C THR A 305 -11.93 -10.45 -8.53
N ALA A 306 -12.67 -10.41 -7.42
CA ALA A 306 -14.12 -10.55 -7.43
C ALA A 306 -14.82 -9.41 -8.21
N LEU A 307 -14.32 -8.17 -8.13
CA LEU A 307 -14.79 -7.06 -8.96
C LEU A 307 -14.60 -7.37 -10.45
N LEU A 308 -13.40 -7.81 -10.83
CA LEU A 308 -13.11 -8.16 -12.22
C LEU A 308 -13.96 -9.37 -12.69
N ASP A 309 -14.21 -10.36 -11.83
CA ASP A 309 -15.06 -11.53 -12.13
C ASP A 309 -16.53 -11.13 -12.32
N ALA A 310 -17.00 -10.14 -11.57
CA ALA A 310 -18.32 -9.54 -11.74
C ALA A 310 -18.43 -8.62 -12.97
N GLY A 311 -17.40 -8.55 -13.81
CA GLY A 311 -17.38 -7.77 -15.04
C GLY A 311 -17.07 -6.28 -14.82
N PHE A 312 -16.39 -5.93 -13.73
CA PHE A 312 -15.85 -4.58 -13.58
C PHE A 312 -14.80 -4.27 -14.65
N ASP A 313 -14.72 -3.01 -15.07
CA ASP A 313 -13.78 -2.57 -16.09
C ASP A 313 -12.32 -2.57 -15.58
N PRO A 314 -11.43 -3.46 -16.07
CA PRO A 314 -10.02 -3.47 -15.66
C PRO A 314 -9.24 -2.26 -16.17
N ALA A 315 -9.72 -1.59 -17.23
CA ALA A 315 -9.07 -0.46 -17.89
C ALA A 315 -9.51 0.89 -17.34
N VAL A 316 -10.32 0.92 -16.27
CA VAL A 316 -10.57 2.16 -15.53
C VAL A 316 -9.23 2.76 -15.07
N ALA A 317 -9.09 4.08 -15.16
CA ALA A 317 -7.92 4.78 -14.66
C ALA A 317 -8.28 5.62 -13.42
N GLU A 318 -7.35 5.65 -12.47
CA GLU A 318 -7.46 6.46 -11.26
C GLU A 318 -7.38 7.96 -11.60
N GLY A 319 -7.74 8.85 -10.68
CA GLY A 319 -7.58 10.30 -10.84
C GLY A 319 -6.15 10.76 -11.21
N SER A 320 -5.11 9.96 -10.96
CA SER A 320 -3.72 10.20 -11.40
C SER A 320 -3.42 9.72 -12.83
N GLY A 321 -4.37 9.06 -13.51
CA GLY A 321 -4.18 8.42 -14.80
C GLY A 321 -3.63 7.00 -14.74
N GLY A 322 -3.21 6.52 -13.55
CA GLY A 322 -2.71 5.16 -13.38
C GLY A 322 -3.82 4.11 -13.48
N THR A 323 -3.52 2.99 -14.14
CA THR A 323 -4.39 1.80 -14.26
C THR A 323 -4.13 0.81 -13.11
N LEU A 324 -4.84 -0.33 -13.08
CA LEU A 324 -4.53 -1.41 -12.13
C LEU A 324 -3.09 -1.92 -12.23
N LEU A 325 -2.46 -1.88 -13.41
CA LEU A 325 -1.03 -2.24 -13.58
C LEU A 325 -0.11 -1.36 -12.72
N HIS A 326 -0.45 -0.09 -12.50
CA HIS A 326 0.37 0.84 -11.72
C HIS A 326 0.31 0.60 -10.22
N VAL A 327 -0.71 -0.11 -9.74
CA VAL A 327 -0.92 -0.42 -8.31
C VAL A 327 -0.71 -1.90 -8.01
N LEU A 328 -0.19 -2.68 -8.96
CA LEU A 328 0.11 -4.10 -8.76
C LEU A 328 1.13 -4.35 -7.66
N SER A 329 1.97 -3.39 -7.29
CA SER A 329 2.91 -3.51 -6.16
C SER A 329 2.21 -3.63 -4.81
N HIS A 330 0.90 -3.39 -4.75
CA HIS A 330 0.08 -3.60 -3.56
C HIS A 330 -0.74 -4.89 -3.63
N LEU A 331 -0.83 -5.53 -4.79
CA LEU A 331 -1.69 -6.66 -5.07
C LEU A 331 -0.85 -7.92 -5.34
N ASP A 332 -1.50 -9.08 -5.28
CA ASP A 332 -0.89 -10.29 -5.79
C ASP A 332 -0.88 -10.23 -7.33
N HIS A 333 0.32 -10.09 -7.86
CA HIS A 333 0.56 -9.82 -9.27
C HIS A 333 0.58 -11.08 -10.12
N GLU A 334 0.79 -12.27 -9.55
CA GLU A 334 0.83 -13.52 -10.31
C GLU A 334 -0.48 -13.81 -11.06
N PRO A 335 -1.67 -13.77 -10.42
CA PRO A 335 -2.93 -13.96 -11.12
C PRO A 335 -3.39 -12.70 -11.87
N LEU A 336 -3.04 -11.51 -11.38
CA LEU A 336 -3.57 -10.25 -11.91
C LEU A 336 -2.82 -9.72 -13.11
N LEU A 337 -1.49 -9.82 -13.17
CA LEU A 337 -0.71 -9.29 -14.29
C LEU A 337 -1.11 -9.95 -15.63
N PRO A 338 -1.13 -11.28 -15.78
CA PRO A 338 -1.55 -11.92 -17.03
C PRO A 338 -2.99 -11.55 -17.40
N ARG A 339 -3.88 -11.51 -16.40
CA ARG A 339 -5.30 -11.15 -16.59
C ARG A 339 -5.48 -9.72 -17.11
N LEU A 340 -4.76 -8.76 -16.55
CA LEU A 340 -4.83 -7.35 -16.97
C LEU A 340 -4.23 -7.14 -18.36
N LEU A 341 -3.14 -7.84 -18.69
CA LEU A 341 -2.56 -7.81 -20.03
C LEU A 341 -3.49 -8.45 -21.07
N ALA A 342 -4.14 -9.57 -20.73
CA ALA A 342 -5.15 -10.21 -21.58
C ALA A 342 -6.38 -9.31 -21.82
N ALA A 343 -6.71 -8.43 -20.87
CA ALA A 343 -7.72 -7.40 -21.03
C ALA A 343 -7.27 -6.21 -21.92
N GLY A 344 -6.05 -6.25 -22.45
CA GLY A 344 -5.52 -5.26 -23.39
C GLY A 344 -4.91 -4.02 -22.73
N LEU A 345 -4.61 -4.06 -21.42
CA LEU A 345 -3.92 -2.94 -20.78
C LEU A 345 -2.47 -2.87 -21.28
N PRO A 346 -1.98 -1.68 -21.67
CA PRO A 346 -0.61 -1.52 -22.15
C PRO A 346 0.38 -1.65 -20.99
N VAL A 347 1.33 -2.59 -21.10
CA VAL A 347 2.41 -2.80 -20.11
C VAL A 347 3.25 -1.53 -19.89
N ASN A 348 3.40 -0.71 -20.94
CA ASN A 348 4.12 0.57 -20.95
C ASN A 348 3.19 1.80 -20.86
N GLY A 349 1.92 1.61 -20.49
CA GLY A 349 0.99 2.74 -20.34
C GLY A 349 1.48 3.70 -19.27
N ALA A 350 1.61 4.98 -19.60
CA ALA A 350 2.08 5.99 -18.65
C ALA A 350 0.90 6.69 -17.94
N ASP A 351 1.06 6.95 -16.64
CA ASP A 351 0.16 7.82 -15.89
C ASP A 351 0.40 9.31 -16.20
N LYS A 352 -0.28 10.23 -15.49
CA LYS A 352 -0.11 11.68 -15.70
C LYS A 352 1.28 12.19 -15.34
N GLU A 353 2.04 11.45 -14.55
CA GLU A 353 3.42 11.77 -14.22
C GLU A 353 4.40 11.20 -15.26
N GLY A 354 3.91 10.54 -16.31
CA GLY A 354 4.76 9.80 -17.25
C GLY A 354 5.31 8.50 -16.66
N CYS A 355 4.91 8.13 -15.44
CA CYS A 355 5.39 6.92 -14.80
C CYS A 355 4.68 5.71 -15.40
N THR A 356 5.44 4.71 -15.84
CA THR A 356 4.93 3.40 -16.27
C THR A 356 4.70 2.48 -15.07
N PRO A 357 4.01 1.33 -15.22
CA PRO A 357 3.92 0.31 -14.18
C PRO A 357 5.30 -0.12 -13.64
N LEU A 358 6.32 -0.19 -14.50
CA LEU A 358 7.69 -0.51 -14.10
C LEU A 358 8.28 0.54 -13.15
N HIS A 359 8.03 1.84 -13.39
CA HIS A 359 8.45 2.90 -12.46
C HIS A 359 7.84 2.71 -11.07
N ARG A 360 6.54 2.37 -11.01
CA ARG A 360 5.83 2.17 -9.74
C ARG A 360 6.27 0.90 -9.02
N ALA A 361 6.62 -0.15 -9.77
CA ALA A 361 7.18 -1.38 -9.19
C ALA A 361 8.57 -1.15 -8.59
N GLU A 362 9.43 -0.40 -9.28
CA GLU A 362 10.76 -0.01 -8.79
C GLU A 362 10.68 0.97 -7.61
N GLU A 363 9.77 1.96 -7.65
CA GLU A 363 9.50 2.87 -6.53
C GLU A 363 9.04 2.10 -5.28
N ALA A 364 8.40 0.94 -5.46
CA ALA A 364 7.95 0.08 -4.38
C ALA A 364 8.96 -1.02 -3.99
N ASP A 365 10.15 -1.08 -4.60
CA ASP A 365 11.15 -2.18 -4.50
C ASP A 365 10.55 -3.58 -4.72
N ALA A 366 9.49 -3.69 -5.54
CA ALA A 366 8.74 -4.91 -5.77
C ALA A 366 9.44 -5.83 -6.80
N ARG A 367 10.58 -6.43 -6.41
CA ARG A 367 11.49 -7.15 -7.31
C ARG A 367 10.84 -8.24 -8.16
N HIS A 368 9.93 -9.01 -7.58
CA HIS A 368 9.19 -10.06 -8.30
C HIS A 368 8.28 -9.46 -9.38
N LEU A 369 7.57 -8.38 -9.04
CA LEU A 369 6.75 -7.64 -10.00
C LEU A 369 7.61 -6.96 -11.09
N VAL A 370 8.76 -6.40 -10.74
CA VAL A 370 9.72 -5.83 -11.71
C VAL A 370 10.13 -6.90 -12.72
N ALA A 371 10.56 -8.07 -12.24
CA ALA A 371 10.94 -9.19 -13.10
C ALA A 371 9.77 -9.66 -13.98
N ALA A 372 8.55 -9.75 -13.42
CA ALA A 372 7.36 -10.14 -14.15
C ALA A 372 6.97 -9.11 -15.23
N LEU A 373 7.06 -7.81 -14.94
CA LEU A 373 6.81 -6.73 -15.90
C LEU A 373 7.83 -6.74 -17.05
N LEU A 374 9.13 -6.91 -16.74
CA LEU A 374 10.17 -7.03 -17.76
C LEU A 374 9.96 -8.26 -18.64
N ALA A 375 9.61 -9.40 -18.04
CA ALA A 375 9.25 -10.62 -18.78
C ALA A 375 8.01 -10.42 -19.67
N ALA A 376 7.08 -9.55 -19.26
CA ALA A 376 5.91 -9.16 -20.03
C ALA A 376 6.20 -8.07 -21.10
N GLY A 377 7.46 -7.67 -21.29
CA GLY A 377 7.87 -6.69 -22.30
C GLY A 377 7.79 -5.23 -21.86
N ALA A 378 7.83 -4.94 -20.55
CA ALA A 378 8.00 -3.58 -20.06
C ALA A 378 9.34 -2.99 -20.54
N ASP A 379 9.31 -1.75 -21.01
CA ASP A 379 10.48 -1.04 -21.51
C ASP A 379 11.17 -0.28 -20.36
N PRO A 380 12.42 -0.67 -19.97
CA PRO A 380 13.16 -0.02 -18.90
C PRO A 380 13.78 1.33 -19.30
N ASP A 381 13.75 1.70 -20.58
CA ASP A 381 14.36 2.94 -21.09
C ASP A 381 13.38 4.12 -21.20
N LEU A 382 12.09 3.89 -20.90
CA LEU A 382 11.07 4.94 -20.91
C LEU A 382 11.30 5.92 -19.76
N LEU A 383 11.38 7.21 -20.10
CA LEU A 383 11.53 8.27 -19.11
C LEU A 383 10.16 8.77 -18.64
N ASP A 384 10.05 9.02 -17.34
CA ASP A 384 8.94 9.78 -16.79
C ASP A 384 9.00 11.27 -17.19
N ARG A 385 7.99 12.07 -16.80
CA ARG A 385 7.94 13.50 -17.13
C ARG A 385 9.09 14.33 -16.55
N PHE A 386 9.84 13.76 -15.59
CA PHE A 386 10.96 14.39 -14.93
C PHE A 386 12.30 13.88 -15.49
N GLY A 387 12.29 13.05 -16.54
CA GLY A 387 13.49 12.50 -17.16
C GLY A 387 14.15 11.39 -16.35
N ARG A 388 13.40 10.71 -15.47
CA ARG A 388 13.88 9.59 -14.64
C ARG A 388 13.53 8.26 -15.31
N LEU A 389 14.44 7.29 -15.19
CA LEU A 389 14.22 5.90 -15.59
C LEU A 389 13.48 5.14 -14.47
N PRO A 390 12.80 4.03 -14.79
CA PRO A 390 12.22 3.13 -13.79
C PRO A 390 13.28 2.57 -12.84
N ALA A 391 14.41 2.12 -13.37
CA ALA A 391 15.41 1.35 -12.62
C ALA A 391 16.36 2.23 -11.78
N LYS A 392 16.83 1.69 -10.64
CA LYS A 392 17.95 2.23 -9.83
C LYS A 392 19.29 2.28 -10.58
N LEU A 393 19.40 1.64 -11.73
CA LEU A 393 20.61 1.63 -12.55
C LEU A 393 20.70 2.87 -13.42
N ARG A 394 21.41 3.89 -12.90
CA ARG A 394 22.19 4.78 -13.76
C ARG A 394 23.67 4.56 -13.44
N PRO A 395 24.54 4.27 -14.43
CA PRO A 395 25.90 4.75 -14.33
C PRO A 395 25.84 6.28 -14.20
N ALA A 396 26.70 6.84 -13.35
CA ALA A 396 26.82 8.29 -13.16
C ALA A 396 26.77 9.00 -14.53
N PRO A 397 26.11 10.16 -14.63
CA PRO A 397 26.05 10.88 -15.90
C PRO A 397 27.47 11.00 -16.46
N ARG A 398 27.68 10.50 -17.70
CA ARG A 398 28.96 10.61 -18.42
C ARG A 398 29.24 12.08 -18.77
N TYR A 399 29.45 12.93 -17.77
CA TYR A 399 29.95 14.29 -17.98
C TYR A 399 31.42 14.28 -18.43
N ASP A 400 32.15 13.18 -18.24
CA ASP A 400 33.54 13.04 -18.71
C ASP A 400 33.68 12.87 -20.22
N ALA A 401 32.61 12.48 -20.93
CA ALA A 401 32.64 12.31 -22.39
C ALA A 401 32.41 13.63 -23.14
N VAL A 402 31.75 14.62 -22.53
CA VAL A 402 31.45 15.91 -23.17
C VAL A 402 32.61 16.90 -22.99
N ALA A 403 33.45 16.72 -21.96
CA ALA A 403 34.68 17.50 -21.77
C ALA A 403 35.78 17.17 -22.79
N LYS A 404 35.78 15.96 -23.37
CA LYS A 404 36.78 15.54 -24.39
C LYS A 404 36.44 15.91 -25.83
N ILE A 405 35.24 16.45 -26.11
CA ILE A 405 34.83 16.88 -27.45
C ILE A 405 34.99 18.42 -27.63
N ARG A 406 35.35 19.14 -26.56
CA ARG A 406 35.63 20.60 -26.57
C ARG A 406 37.13 20.96 -26.62
N SER A 407 37.96 20.05 -27.11
CA SER A 407 39.27 20.42 -27.69
C SER A 407 39.40 19.74 -29.03
N PRO A 408 39.03 20.47 -30.09
CA PRO A 408 40.02 20.67 -31.12
C PRO A 408 40.10 22.15 -31.56
N LEU A 409 41.33 22.55 -31.88
CA LEU A 409 41.79 23.73 -32.63
C LEU A 409 42.52 24.79 -31.80
N GLY A 410 43.84 24.86 -32.05
CA GLY A 410 44.61 26.11 -32.04
C GLY A 410 45.19 26.53 -30.71
#